data_AF-A0A850NQB5-F1
#
_entry.id   AF-A0A850NQB5-F1
#
_cell.length_a   1.000
_cell.length_b   1.000
_cell.length_c   1.000
_cell.angle_alpha   90.00
_cell.angle_beta   90.00
_cell.angle_gamma   90.00
#
_symmetry.space_group_name_H-M   'P 1'
#
loop_
_entity.id
_entity.type
_entity.pdbx_description
1 polymer ?
#
loop_
_entity_poly.entity_id
_entity_poly.type
_entity_poly.pdbx_seq_one_letter_code
_entity_poly.pdbx_strand_id
1 'polypeptide(L)'
;SFGVVVGREHELVAQLARLADLTVVSHPATGDEVSSSEALHAVLFDSGSPVMIAPKRTPSAIGRRVALAWNGTAESAASVRNMMPWLAGAEAVSVLHSPDYQRRGPTYDGLLAYLALHDLRPEPIAFAARDRDVGAGLLAAARDWGADLIGMGAYSHSRLRQLILGGVTRHVLEHADLPVVMSR
;
A
#
# COMPACT_ATOMS: atom_id res chain seq x y z
N SER A 1 22.47 -12.45 -0.19
CA SER A 1 22.73 -13.52 -1.16
C SER A 1 21.64 -13.48 -2.22
N PHE A 2 21.95 -13.80 -3.47
CA PHE A 2 20.94 -13.97 -4.51
C PHE A 2 20.77 -15.47 -4.78
N GLY A 3 19.53 -15.93 -4.86
CA GLY A 3 19.18 -17.32 -5.11
C GLY A 3 18.14 -17.40 -6.22
N VAL A 4 18.20 -18.49 -6.99
CA VAL A 4 17.20 -18.81 -8.02
C VAL A 4 16.48 -20.07 -7.57
N VAL A 5 15.15 -20.07 -7.65
CA VAL A 5 14.30 -21.19 -7.29
C VAL A 5 13.43 -21.55 -8.49
N VAL A 6 13.18 -22.84 -8.72
CA VAL A 6 12.36 -23.34 -9.82
C VAL A 6 11.10 -23.98 -9.26
N GLY A 7 9.93 -23.59 -9.77
CA GLY A 7 8.63 -24.16 -9.41
C GLY A 7 7.48 -23.25 -9.82
N ARG A 8 6.30 -23.46 -9.23
CA ARG A 8 5.12 -22.62 -9.49
C ARG A 8 5.25 -21.31 -8.71
N GLU A 9 5.21 -20.19 -9.43
CA GLU A 9 5.46 -18.86 -8.87
C GLU A 9 4.54 -18.55 -7.67
N HIS A 10 3.22 -18.67 -7.83
CA HIS A 10 2.28 -18.36 -6.76
C HIS A 10 2.45 -19.22 -5.50
N GLU A 11 2.82 -20.50 -5.64
CA GLU A 11 3.07 -21.38 -4.49
C GLU A 11 4.38 -20.99 -3.76
N LEU A 12 5.47 -20.84 -4.53
CA LEU A 12 6.79 -20.58 -3.97
C LEU A 12 6.91 -19.18 -3.37
N VAL A 13 6.41 -18.15 -4.09
CA VAL A 13 6.47 -16.76 -3.61
C VAL A 13 5.69 -16.63 -2.31
N ALA A 14 4.49 -17.21 -2.21
CA ALA A 14 3.71 -17.17 -0.97
C ALA A 14 4.42 -17.87 0.20
N GLN A 15 5.05 -19.03 -0.03
CA GLN A 15 5.76 -19.77 1.02
C GLN A 15 7.01 -19.04 1.50
N LEU A 16 7.83 -18.51 0.59
CA LEU A 16 9.03 -17.77 0.92
C LEU A 16 8.71 -16.44 1.60
N ALA A 17 7.65 -15.75 1.15
CA ALA A 17 7.21 -14.48 1.69
C ALA A 17 6.76 -14.57 3.17
N ARG A 18 6.31 -15.74 3.65
CA ARG A 18 6.00 -15.95 5.09
C ARG A 18 7.21 -15.74 6.01
N LEU A 19 8.42 -15.88 5.48
CA LEU A 19 9.68 -15.68 6.20
C LEU A 19 10.39 -14.39 5.78
N ALA A 20 9.69 -13.48 5.11
CA ALA A 20 10.20 -12.19 4.70
C ALA A 20 9.43 -11.06 5.42
N ASP A 21 10.17 -10.05 5.89
CA ASP A 21 9.55 -8.83 6.45
C ASP A 21 8.90 -7.97 5.36
N LEU A 22 9.35 -8.10 4.11
CA LEU A 22 8.83 -7.40 2.94
C LEU A 22 9.12 -8.19 1.66
N THR A 23 8.11 -8.38 0.82
CA THR A 23 8.29 -8.89 -0.54
C THR A 23 8.20 -7.76 -1.55
N VAL A 24 9.20 -7.60 -2.42
CA VAL A 24 9.18 -6.58 -3.48
C VAL A 24 8.83 -7.23 -4.80
N VAL A 25 7.81 -6.72 -5.48
CA VAL A 25 7.42 -7.14 -6.84
C VAL A 25 7.68 -6.00 -7.82
N SER A 26 8.12 -6.34 -9.03
CA SER A 26 8.27 -5.35 -10.09
C SER A 26 6.91 -4.79 -10.50
N HIS A 27 6.87 -3.52 -10.84
CA HIS A 27 5.79 -3.03 -11.68
C HIS A 27 5.83 -3.80 -13.01
N PRO A 28 4.71 -4.35 -13.51
CA PRO A 28 4.71 -5.03 -14.78
C PRO A 28 5.15 -4.09 -15.91
N ALA A 29 5.72 -4.70 -16.95
CA ALA A 29 6.08 -4.00 -18.15
C ALA A 29 4.84 -3.50 -18.89
N THR A 30 5.04 -2.51 -19.76
CA THR A 30 3.99 -1.90 -20.57
C THR A 30 3.22 -2.97 -21.37
N GLY A 31 1.93 -3.13 -21.09
CA GLY A 31 1.07 -4.13 -21.74
C GLY A 31 0.47 -5.16 -20.77
N ASP A 32 1.08 -5.33 -19.60
CA ASP A 32 0.58 -6.24 -18.55
C ASP A 32 -0.19 -5.46 -17.47
N GLU A 33 -1.36 -5.98 -17.08
CA GLU A 33 -2.12 -5.43 -15.95
C GLU A 33 -1.47 -5.85 -14.62
N VAL A 34 -1.04 -4.87 -13.79
CA VAL A 34 -0.45 -5.11 -12.44
C VAL A 34 -1.37 -5.92 -11.54
N SER A 35 -2.65 -5.67 -11.71
CA SER A 35 -3.72 -6.40 -11.06
C SER A 35 -3.82 -7.88 -11.42
N SER A 36 -3.13 -8.31 -12.47
CA SER A 36 -3.12 -9.69 -12.95
C SER A 36 -1.84 -10.43 -12.56
N SER A 37 -0.97 -9.81 -11.75
CA SER A 37 0.26 -10.44 -11.24
C SER A 37 -0.07 -11.57 -10.25
N GLU A 38 0.24 -12.81 -10.64
CA GLU A 38 0.10 -13.98 -9.76
C GLU A 38 0.94 -13.84 -8.49
N ALA A 39 2.19 -13.34 -8.61
CA ALA A 39 3.07 -13.12 -7.46
C ALA A 39 2.48 -12.10 -6.46
N LEU A 40 1.98 -10.95 -6.95
CA LEU A 40 1.34 -9.94 -6.09
C LEU A 40 0.15 -10.54 -5.32
N HIS A 41 -0.69 -11.31 -6.00
CA HIS A 41 -1.84 -11.96 -5.41
C HIS A 41 -1.42 -13.01 -4.38
N ALA A 42 -0.48 -13.88 -4.73
CA ALA A 42 0.05 -14.90 -3.83
C ALA A 42 0.61 -14.30 -2.53
N VAL A 43 1.36 -13.20 -2.62
CA VAL A 43 1.86 -12.51 -1.42
C VAL A 43 0.71 -11.96 -0.59
N LEU A 44 -0.18 -11.16 -1.18
CA LEU A 44 -1.23 -10.47 -0.43
C LEU A 44 -2.26 -11.39 0.21
N PHE A 45 -2.57 -12.52 -0.42
CA PHE A 45 -3.65 -13.40 0.03
C PHE A 45 -3.16 -14.68 0.70
N ASP A 46 -1.97 -15.19 0.35
CA ASP A 46 -1.52 -16.50 0.81
C ASP A 46 -0.27 -16.45 1.70
N SER A 47 0.44 -15.32 1.80
CA SER A 47 1.65 -15.20 2.64
C SER A 47 1.44 -14.57 4.01
N GLY A 48 0.50 -13.63 4.15
CA GLY A 48 0.34 -12.81 5.37
C GLY A 48 1.42 -11.75 5.58
N SER A 49 2.34 -11.57 4.62
CA SER A 49 3.40 -10.54 4.64
C SER A 49 3.00 -9.31 3.81
N PRO A 50 3.57 -8.12 4.08
CA PRO A 50 3.39 -6.96 3.22
C PRO A 50 4.11 -7.15 1.88
N VAL A 51 3.53 -6.57 0.83
CA VAL A 51 4.14 -6.47 -0.50
C VAL A 51 4.46 -5.02 -0.82
N MET A 52 5.63 -4.76 -1.42
CA MET A 52 5.96 -3.49 -2.06
C MET A 52 5.90 -3.66 -3.57
N ILE A 53 5.10 -2.83 -4.23
CA ILE A 53 5.19 -2.67 -5.68
C ILE A 53 6.27 -1.63 -5.95
N ALA A 54 7.31 -2.02 -6.69
CA ALA A 54 8.33 -1.09 -7.15
C ALA A 54 7.73 -0.11 -8.17
N PRO A 55 8.17 1.16 -8.20
CA PRO A 55 7.74 2.13 -9.20
C PRO A 55 8.34 1.82 -10.58
N LYS A 56 7.71 2.33 -11.66
CA LYS A 56 8.21 2.20 -13.05
C LYS A 56 9.56 2.89 -13.26
N ARG A 57 9.89 3.89 -12.44
CA ARG A 57 11.12 4.67 -12.51
C ARG A 57 11.85 4.54 -11.19
N THR A 58 13.17 4.43 -11.23
CA THR A 58 14.00 4.38 -10.02
C THR A 58 13.76 5.64 -9.18
N PRO A 59 13.33 5.51 -7.91
CA PRO A 59 13.10 6.66 -7.06
C PRO A 59 14.45 7.23 -6.56
N SER A 60 14.52 8.53 -6.35
CA SER A 60 15.72 9.19 -5.80
C SER A 60 15.90 8.98 -4.30
N ALA A 61 14.82 8.65 -3.60
CA ALA A 61 14.77 8.31 -2.18
C ALA A 61 13.57 7.38 -1.91
N ILE A 62 13.62 6.61 -0.83
CA ILE A 62 12.49 5.79 -0.37
C ILE A 62 12.38 5.97 1.14
N GLY A 63 11.21 6.39 1.62
CA GLY A 63 10.89 6.43 3.04
C GLY A 63 11.30 7.72 3.77
N ARG A 64 11.69 8.80 3.05
CA ARG A 64 11.92 10.11 3.70
C ARG A 64 10.61 10.82 3.99
N ARG A 65 9.62 10.71 3.10
CA ARG A 65 8.30 11.33 3.23
C ARG A 65 7.24 10.26 3.02
N VAL A 66 6.74 9.71 4.13
CA VAL A 66 5.88 8.53 4.10
C VAL A 66 4.41 8.92 4.25
N ALA A 67 3.58 8.53 3.29
CA ALA A 67 2.14 8.73 3.32
C ALA A 67 1.41 7.44 3.73
N LEU A 68 0.52 7.51 4.72
CA LEU A 68 -0.38 6.44 5.11
C LEU A 68 -1.78 6.70 4.55
N ALA A 69 -2.25 5.86 3.64
CA ALA A 69 -3.62 5.93 3.15
C ALA A 69 -4.56 5.25 4.14
N TRP A 70 -5.50 6.02 4.71
CA TRP A 70 -6.40 5.54 5.75
C TRP A 70 -7.87 5.60 5.34
N ASN A 71 -8.56 4.47 5.50
CA ASN A 71 -10.01 4.37 5.31
C ASN A 71 -10.73 3.66 6.46
N GLY A 72 -10.05 3.37 7.57
CA GLY A 72 -10.62 2.73 8.76
C GLY A 72 -10.72 1.20 8.72
N THR A 73 -10.22 0.51 7.69
CA THR A 73 -10.32 -0.95 7.60
C THR A 73 -9.19 -1.69 8.31
N ALA A 74 -9.36 -2.99 8.53
CA ALA A 74 -8.35 -3.85 9.14
C ALA A 74 -7.07 -3.93 8.29
N GLU A 75 -7.21 -3.94 6.97
CA GLU A 75 -6.12 -3.97 6.00
C GLU A 75 -5.30 -2.69 6.06
N SER A 76 -5.96 -1.53 6.20
CA SER A 76 -5.28 -0.25 6.42
C SER A 76 -4.53 -0.25 7.75
N ALA A 77 -5.12 -0.83 8.81
CA ALA A 77 -4.41 -1.01 10.09
C ALA A 77 -3.23 -1.98 9.99
N ALA A 78 -3.33 -3.04 9.19
CA ALA A 78 -2.23 -3.95 8.91
C ALA A 78 -1.09 -3.24 8.19
N SER A 79 -1.40 -2.40 7.20
CA SER A 79 -0.41 -1.59 6.49
C SER A 79 0.29 -0.64 7.46
N VAL A 80 -0.44 0.08 8.31
CA VAL A 80 0.16 0.95 9.34
C VAL A 80 1.16 0.20 10.21
N ARG A 81 0.83 -1.02 10.68
CA ARG A 81 1.74 -1.85 11.48
C ARG A 81 3.01 -2.23 10.71
N ASN A 82 2.85 -2.68 9.46
CA ASN A 82 3.98 -3.05 8.59
C ASN A 82 4.83 -1.84 8.18
N MET A 83 4.26 -0.64 8.25
CA MET A 83 4.94 0.61 7.92
C MET A 83 5.76 1.20 9.08
N MET A 84 5.57 0.74 10.33
CA MET A 84 6.25 1.30 11.51
C MET A 84 7.77 1.51 11.36
N PRO A 85 8.54 0.55 10.81
CA PRO A 85 9.98 0.75 10.61
C PRO A 85 10.30 1.94 9.69
N TRP A 86 9.45 2.18 8.68
CA TRP A 86 9.59 3.33 7.77
C TRP A 86 9.21 4.64 8.45
N LEU A 87 8.16 4.62 9.28
CA LEU A 87 7.69 5.82 9.99
C LEU A 87 8.71 6.33 11.01
N ALA A 88 9.41 5.42 11.69
CA ALA A 88 10.40 5.77 12.71
C ALA A 88 11.64 6.49 12.12
N GLY A 89 11.98 6.23 10.86
CA GLY A 89 13.12 6.85 10.16
C GLY A 89 12.74 7.98 9.20
N ALA A 90 11.45 8.28 9.05
CA ALA A 90 10.96 9.27 8.10
C ALA A 90 11.22 10.71 8.57
N GLU A 91 11.53 11.60 7.64
CA GLU A 91 11.66 13.04 7.90
C GLU A 91 10.28 13.70 8.06
N ALA A 92 9.28 13.15 7.39
CA ALA A 92 7.89 13.56 7.55
C ALA A 92 6.94 12.38 7.31
N VAL A 93 5.81 12.38 8.00
CA VAL A 93 4.73 11.41 7.82
C VAL A 93 3.40 12.15 7.65
N SER A 94 2.57 11.71 6.72
CA SER A 94 1.19 12.18 6.57
C SER A 94 0.17 11.05 6.63
N VAL A 95 -1.02 11.34 7.13
CA VAL A 95 -2.19 10.48 7.02
C VAL A 95 -3.10 11.04 5.94
N LEU A 96 -3.17 10.38 4.79
CA LEU A 96 -4.08 10.71 3.71
C LEU A 96 -5.42 10.06 3.96
N HIS A 97 -6.49 10.86 4.01
CA HIS A 97 -7.84 10.35 4.23
C HIS A 97 -8.86 11.04 3.32
N SER A 98 -9.93 10.34 2.97
CA SER A 98 -11.02 10.91 2.17
C SER A 98 -12.36 10.65 2.87
N PRO A 99 -13.14 11.70 3.19
CA PRO A 99 -14.49 11.53 3.75
C PRO A 99 -15.40 10.64 2.88
N ASP A 100 -15.25 10.75 1.56
CA ASP A 100 -16.04 10.00 0.57
C ASP A 100 -15.63 8.52 0.47
N TYR A 101 -14.50 8.14 1.07
CA TYR A 101 -13.97 6.78 1.06
C TYR A 101 -13.75 6.19 2.45
N GLN A 102 -14.30 6.80 3.50
CA GLN A 102 -14.27 6.24 4.85
C GLN A 102 -15.12 4.96 4.91
N ARG A 103 -14.54 3.88 5.44
CA ARG A 103 -15.25 2.62 5.73
C ARG A 103 -15.70 2.57 7.18
N ARG A 104 -16.49 1.54 7.49
CA ARG A 104 -16.88 1.25 8.88
C ARG A 104 -15.64 0.88 9.68
N GLY A 105 -15.26 1.74 10.62
CA GLY A 105 -14.08 1.59 11.47
C GLY A 105 -13.62 2.93 12.04
N PRO A 106 -12.44 2.98 12.69
CA PRO A 106 -11.90 4.21 13.23
C PRO A 106 -11.63 5.25 12.13
N THR A 107 -11.88 6.52 12.42
CA THR A 107 -11.52 7.65 11.54
C THR A 107 -10.01 7.92 11.62
N TYR A 108 -9.53 8.86 10.82
CA TYR A 108 -8.12 9.28 10.87
C TYR A 108 -7.72 9.81 12.25
N ASP A 109 -8.63 10.45 13.01
CA ASP A 109 -8.36 10.90 14.39
C ASP A 109 -7.96 9.75 15.32
N GLY A 110 -8.61 8.59 15.17
CA GLY A 110 -8.26 7.39 15.91
C GLY A 110 -6.87 6.86 15.52
N LEU A 111 -6.50 6.95 14.24
CA LEU A 111 -5.16 6.62 13.78
C LEU A 111 -4.11 7.60 14.34
N LEU A 112 -4.40 8.91 14.35
CA LEU A 112 -3.51 9.92 14.95
C LEU A 112 -3.27 9.64 16.43
N ALA A 113 -4.33 9.32 17.18
CA ALA A 113 -4.23 8.95 18.59
C ALA A 113 -3.38 7.69 18.80
N TYR A 114 -3.55 6.66 17.95
CA TYR A 114 -2.73 5.46 17.98
C TYR A 114 -1.25 5.75 17.66
N LEU A 115 -0.97 6.51 16.59
CA LEU A 115 0.38 6.88 16.20
C LEU A 115 1.05 7.76 17.26
N ALA A 116 0.27 8.54 18.01
CA ALA A 116 0.79 9.32 19.11
C ALA A 116 1.37 8.48 20.25
N LEU A 117 0.86 7.25 20.46
CA LEU A 117 1.42 6.26 21.40
C LEU A 117 2.78 5.73 20.96
N HIS A 118 3.14 5.92 19.69
CA HIS A 118 4.42 5.57 19.09
C HIS A 118 5.31 6.81 18.87
N ASP A 119 5.02 7.92 19.55
CA ASP A 119 5.72 9.20 19.42
C ASP A 119 5.72 9.80 18.00
N LEU A 120 4.80 9.35 17.14
CA LEU A 120 4.58 9.89 15.81
C LEU A 120 3.48 10.95 15.84
N ARG A 121 3.66 12.04 15.08
CA ARG A 121 2.69 13.15 14.95
C ARG A 121 2.50 13.50 13.47
N PRO A 122 1.87 12.62 12.69
CA PRO A 122 1.74 12.84 11.25
C PRO A 122 0.72 13.92 10.92
N GLU A 123 0.90 14.57 9.78
CA GLU A 123 -0.02 15.59 9.26
C GLU A 123 -1.26 14.92 8.64
N PRO A 124 -2.50 15.19 9.11
CA PRO A 124 -3.69 14.71 8.44
C PRO A 124 -3.98 15.55 7.20
N ILE A 125 -4.17 14.89 6.06
CA ILE A 125 -4.46 15.53 4.78
C ILE A 125 -5.73 14.91 4.21
N ALA A 126 -6.77 15.73 4.15
CA ALA A 126 -8.01 15.38 3.48
C ALA A 126 -7.85 15.49 1.96
N PHE A 127 -8.36 14.51 1.21
CA PHE A 127 -8.43 14.55 -0.24
C PHE A 127 -9.80 14.12 -0.77
N ALA A 128 -10.09 14.57 -1.99
CA ALA A 128 -11.28 14.19 -2.74
C ALA A 128 -10.92 13.32 -3.94
N ALA A 129 -11.87 12.54 -4.44
CA ALA A 129 -11.73 11.82 -5.70
C ALA A 129 -11.45 12.81 -6.86
N ARG A 130 -10.59 12.41 -7.80
CA ARG A 130 -10.38 13.15 -9.06
C ARG A 130 -11.04 12.38 -10.19
N ASP A 131 -11.83 13.06 -11.01
CA ASP A 131 -12.58 12.43 -12.11
C ASP A 131 -13.46 11.24 -11.67
N ARG A 132 -14.01 11.31 -10.45
CA ARG A 132 -14.78 10.24 -9.77
C ARG A 132 -13.96 8.99 -9.39
N ASP A 133 -12.64 9.08 -9.41
CA ASP A 133 -11.72 8.02 -8.98
C ASP A 133 -10.99 8.42 -7.68
N VAL A 134 -11.23 7.66 -6.62
CA VAL A 134 -10.59 7.87 -5.31
C VAL A 134 -9.09 7.53 -5.36
N GLY A 135 -8.68 6.53 -6.14
CA GLY A 135 -7.26 6.19 -6.33
C GLY A 135 -6.51 7.30 -7.03
N ALA A 136 -7.14 7.96 -8.01
CA ALA A 136 -6.58 9.16 -8.66
C ALA A 136 -6.39 10.31 -7.66
N GLY A 137 -7.39 10.52 -6.79
CA GLY A 137 -7.33 11.49 -5.69
C GLY A 137 -6.21 11.18 -4.70
N LEU A 138 -6.07 9.92 -4.30
CA LEU A 138 -5.04 9.45 -3.37
C LEU A 138 -3.63 9.70 -3.92
N LEU A 139 -3.36 9.28 -5.16
CA LEU A 139 -2.05 9.49 -5.79
C LEU A 139 -1.76 10.97 -6.01
N ALA A 140 -2.77 11.78 -6.32
CA ALA A 140 -2.60 13.23 -6.43
C ALA A 140 -2.22 13.85 -5.08
N ALA A 141 -2.94 13.53 -4.00
CA ALA A 141 -2.63 14.04 -2.66
C ALA A 141 -1.24 13.63 -2.18
N ALA A 142 -0.84 12.38 -2.46
CA ALA A 142 0.52 11.91 -2.15
C ALA A 142 1.59 12.69 -2.92
N ARG A 143 1.39 12.95 -4.22
CA ARG A 143 2.30 13.78 -5.02
C ARG A 143 2.34 15.23 -4.55
N ASP A 144 1.18 15.83 -4.27
CA ASP A 144 1.07 17.23 -3.85
C ASP A 144 1.79 17.45 -2.50
N TRP A 145 1.74 16.46 -1.60
CA TRP A 145 2.50 16.47 -0.34
C TRP A 145 3.97 16.05 -0.50
N GLY A 146 4.36 15.51 -1.66
CA GLY A 146 5.72 15.07 -1.95
C GLY A 146 6.11 13.76 -1.27
N ALA A 147 5.18 12.80 -1.16
CA ALA A 147 5.47 11.47 -0.64
C ALA A 147 6.46 10.71 -1.56
N ASP A 148 7.39 9.97 -0.96
CA ASP A 148 8.30 9.05 -1.65
C ASP A 148 8.03 7.57 -1.34
N LEU A 149 7.01 7.30 -0.52
CA LEU A 149 6.52 5.98 -0.17
C LEU A 149 5.06 6.07 0.31
N ILE A 150 4.19 5.19 -0.19
CA ILE A 150 2.80 5.06 0.32
C ILE A 150 2.63 3.71 1.01
N GLY A 151 2.04 3.71 2.20
CA GLY A 151 1.44 2.54 2.82
C GLY A 151 -0.08 2.57 2.69
N MET A 152 -0.69 1.49 2.20
CA MET A 152 -2.16 1.37 2.14
C MET A 152 -2.65 -0.05 2.41
N GLY A 153 -3.89 -0.18 2.89
CA GLY A 153 -4.60 -1.46 2.91
C GLY A 153 -5.01 -1.89 1.51
N ALA A 154 -5.03 -3.20 1.25
CA ALA A 154 -5.49 -3.77 -0.01
C ALA A 154 -6.70 -4.67 0.20
N TYR A 155 -7.70 -4.56 -0.68
CA TYR A 155 -8.83 -5.50 -0.78
C TYR A 155 -9.69 -5.68 0.48
N SER A 156 -10.22 -4.58 1.03
CA SER A 156 -11.03 -4.54 2.26
C SER A 156 -12.44 -5.19 2.18
N HIS A 157 -12.75 -5.90 1.09
CA HIS A 157 -14.04 -6.57 0.92
C HIS A 157 -13.85 -8.09 0.88
N SER A 158 -14.33 -8.75 1.94
CA SER A 158 -14.74 -10.15 1.88
C SER A 158 -16.06 -10.23 1.12
N ARG A 159 -16.04 -10.75 -0.11
CA ARG A 159 -17.08 -11.62 -0.71
C ARG A 159 -16.64 -12.05 -2.10
N LEU A 160 -16.25 -13.32 -2.19
CA LEU A 160 -16.37 -14.21 -3.35
C LEU A 160 -15.79 -13.70 -4.69
N ARG A 161 -14.68 -14.35 -5.10
CA ARG A 161 -13.97 -14.27 -6.41
C ARG A 161 -12.91 -13.17 -6.54
N GLN A 162 -11.67 -13.60 -6.31
CA GLN A 162 -10.40 -13.44 -7.06
C GLN A 162 -10.24 -12.49 -8.28
N LEU A 163 -11.18 -11.62 -8.68
CA LEU A 163 -11.06 -10.85 -9.93
C LEU A 163 -11.55 -9.39 -9.89
N ILE A 164 -12.14 -8.91 -8.79
CA ILE A 164 -12.56 -7.50 -8.71
C ILE A 164 -11.63 -6.76 -7.75
N LEU A 165 -10.59 -6.16 -8.31
CA LEU A 165 -9.84 -5.16 -7.58
C LEU A 165 -10.78 -4.01 -7.23
N GLY A 166 -10.72 -3.56 -5.97
CA GLY A 166 -11.34 -2.30 -5.62
C GLY A 166 -10.77 -1.21 -6.52
N GLY A 167 -11.63 -0.32 -7.05
CA GLY A 167 -11.20 0.71 -8.01
C GLY A 167 -9.98 1.52 -7.55
N VAL A 168 -9.88 1.79 -6.23
CA VAL A 168 -8.72 2.45 -5.62
C VAL A 168 -7.44 1.62 -5.75
N THR A 169 -7.46 0.36 -5.30
CA THR A 169 -6.28 -0.53 -5.37
C THR A 169 -5.85 -0.71 -6.83
N ARG A 170 -6.80 -0.95 -7.75
CA ARG A 170 -6.51 -1.07 -9.18
C ARG A 170 -5.82 0.19 -9.72
N HIS A 171 -6.41 1.35 -9.48
CA HIS A 171 -5.88 2.62 -9.97
C HIS A 171 -4.45 2.85 -9.45
N VAL A 172 -4.22 2.63 -8.15
CA VAL A 172 -2.90 2.79 -7.54
C VAL A 172 -1.90 1.83 -8.17
N LEU A 173 -2.26 0.56 -8.34
CA LEU A 173 -1.40 -0.44 -8.97
C LEU A 173 -1.03 -0.07 -10.40
N GLU A 174 -1.93 0.54 -11.17
CA GLU A 174 -1.68 0.91 -12.59
C GLU A 174 -0.91 2.23 -12.76
N HIS A 175 -1.09 3.18 -11.84
CA HIS A 175 -0.70 4.59 -12.03
C HIS A 175 0.33 5.12 -11.03
N ALA A 176 0.67 4.39 -9.96
CA ALA A 176 1.66 4.84 -9.00
C ALA A 176 3.05 5.01 -9.65
N ASP A 177 3.66 6.17 -9.42
CA ASP A 177 5.03 6.51 -9.84
C ASP A 177 6.04 6.52 -8.68
N LEU A 178 5.61 6.03 -7.51
CA LEU A 178 6.38 5.85 -6.28
C LEU A 178 6.16 4.43 -5.73
N PRO A 179 7.05 3.94 -4.84
CA PRO A 179 6.85 2.66 -4.16
C PRO A 179 5.55 2.64 -3.35
N VAL A 180 4.82 1.53 -3.43
CA VAL A 180 3.58 1.33 -2.67
C VAL A 180 3.66 0.04 -1.87
N VAL A 181 3.52 0.14 -0.55
CA VAL A 181 3.41 -1.00 0.37
C VAL A 181 1.94 -1.30 0.62
N MET A 182 1.54 -2.53 0.34
CA MET A 182 0.19 -3.04 0.55
C MET A 182 0.16 -4.13 1.62
N SER A 183 -0.93 -4.18 2.38
CA SER A 183 -1.16 -5.21 3.40
C SER A 183 -2.63 -5.59 3.48
N ARG A 184 -2.89 -6.79 4.02
CA ARG A 184 -4.21 -7.38 4.24
C ARG A 184 -4.39 -7.71 5.72
#